data_AF-X0WGF4-F1
#
_entry.id   AF-X0WGF4-F1
#
_cell.length_a   1.000
_cell.length_b   1.000
_cell.length_c   1.000
_cell.angle_alpha   90.00
_cell.angle_beta   90.00
_cell.angle_gamma   90.00
#
_symmetry.space_group_name_H-M   'P 1'
#
loop_
_entity.id
_entity.type
_entity.pdbx_description
1 polymer ?
#
loop_
_entity_poly.entity_id
_entity_poly.type
_entity_poly.pdbx_seq_one_letter_code
_entity_poly.pdbx_strand_id
1 'polypeptide(L)'
;ILSRDLRRREVERIARKIRRRAEEAPEARGWYPEARAWAATVAPDGPDLLLDMLAATSARAGIRGNLRAAFRAYRLASRGLPTAWGAPYGVPFNTSSVARVAAGLPLTGAKVGPFAAALRGDPAAVAIDVWMARAAGYRDGPTERERSLVEEGVRVAARRLGWSPAETQAACWAAERRAAGRTASESYAQAWASIESDATA
;
A
#
# COMPACT_ATOMS: atom_id res chain seq x y z
N ILE A 1 8.48 -17.60 23.97
CA ILE A 1 7.63 -16.39 24.12
C ILE A 1 8.52 -15.29 24.71
N LEU A 2 8.60 -14.07 24.12
CA LEU A 2 9.38 -12.97 24.73
C LEU A 2 8.68 -12.54 26.03
N SER A 3 9.43 -12.19 27.06
CA SER A 3 8.84 -11.55 28.23
C SER A 3 8.14 -10.25 27.82
N ARG A 4 7.11 -9.84 28.57
CA ARG A 4 6.34 -8.61 28.29
C ARG A 4 7.26 -7.38 28.17
N ASP A 5 8.32 -7.33 28.98
CA ASP A 5 9.27 -6.21 28.96
C ASP A 5 10.17 -6.21 27.72
N LEU A 6 10.64 -7.39 27.28
CA LEU A 6 11.43 -7.47 26.06
C LEU A 6 10.59 -7.11 24.84
N ARG A 7 9.32 -7.55 24.78
CA ARG A 7 8.38 -7.12 23.73
C ARG A 7 8.21 -5.60 23.72
N ARG A 8 7.97 -5.00 24.88
CA ARG A 8 7.80 -3.54 25.01
C ARG A 8 9.03 -2.78 24.52
N ARG A 9 10.23 -3.21 24.93
CA ARG A 9 11.50 -2.59 24.48
C ARG A 9 11.68 -2.69 22.97
N GLU A 10 11.30 -3.81 22.37
CA GLU A 10 11.40 -4.03 20.93
C GLU A 10 10.41 -3.16 20.14
N VAL A 11 9.15 -3.09 20.59
CA VAL A 11 8.14 -2.18 20.02
C VAL A 11 8.61 -0.74 20.08
N GLU A 12 9.17 -0.31 21.22
CA GLU A 12 9.72 1.02 21.39
C GLU A 12 10.90 1.31 20.46
N ARG A 13 11.79 0.34 20.26
CA ARG A 13 12.89 0.43 19.30
C ARG A 13 12.35 0.62 17.88
N ILE A 14 11.35 -0.17 17.48
CA ILE A 14 10.74 -0.07 16.15
C ILE A 14 10.04 1.27 15.99
N ALA A 15 9.23 1.70 16.97
CA ALA A 15 8.51 2.97 16.94
C ALA A 15 9.45 4.16 16.73
N ARG A 16 10.63 4.16 17.37
CA ARG A 16 11.64 5.21 17.13
C ARG A 16 12.16 5.21 15.69
N LYS A 17 12.42 4.05 15.10
CA LYS A 17 12.88 3.93 13.71
C LYS A 17 11.79 4.39 12.73
N ILE A 18 10.56 3.90 12.90
CA ILE A 18 9.41 4.27 12.06
C ILE A 18 9.16 5.76 12.14
N ARG A 19 9.14 6.35 13.34
CA ARG A 19 8.94 7.78 13.53
C ARG A 19 9.99 8.60 12.75
N ARG A 20 11.28 8.27 12.94
CA ARG A 20 12.38 8.97 12.27
C ARG A 20 12.24 8.91 10.74
N ARG A 21 11.86 7.75 10.19
CA ARG A 21 11.60 7.61 8.75
C ARG A 21 10.38 8.40 8.30
N ALA A 22 9.28 8.37 9.06
CA ALA A 22 8.08 9.12 8.72
C ALA A 22 8.34 10.63 8.68
N GLU A 23 9.17 11.16 9.58
CA GLU A 23 9.59 12.57 9.60
C GLU A 23 10.46 12.97 8.38
N GLU A 24 11.08 12.02 7.67
CA GLU A 24 11.87 12.27 6.45
C GLU A 24 11.00 12.48 5.18
N ALA A 25 9.70 12.14 5.23
CA ALA A 25 8.77 12.29 4.10
C ALA A 25 7.32 12.64 4.54
N PRO A 26 7.11 13.73 5.30
CA PRO A 26 5.81 14.09 5.86
C PRO A 26 4.74 14.40 4.79
N GLU A 27 5.14 14.81 3.59
CA GLU A 27 4.23 15.06 2.47
C GLU A 27 3.49 13.79 2.01
N ALA A 28 4.07 12.61 2.21
CA ALA A 28 3.42 11.34 1.84
C ALA A 28 2.25 10.96 2.77
N ARG A 29 1.94 11.76 3.79
CA ARG A 29 0.68 11.64 4.55
C ARG A 29 -0.57 11.80 3.67
N GLY A 30 -0.47 12.62 2.63
CA GLY A 30 -1.55 12.86 1.66
C GLY A 30 -1.84 11.69 0.72
N TRP A 31 -1.00 10.64 0.74
CA TRP A 31 -1.01 9.60 -0.30
C TRP A 31 -2.33 8.84 -0.40
N TYR A 32 -2.96 8.49 0.73
CA TYR A 32 -4.26 7.78 0.70
C TYR A 32 -5.44 8.67 0.26
N PRO A 33 -5.60 9.90 0.79
CA PRO A 33 -6.56 10.86 0.22
C PRO A 33 -6.38 11.09 -1.28
N GLU A 34 -5.14 11.25 -1.75
CA GLU A 34 -4.85 11.42 -3.18
C GLU A 34 -5.26 10.20 -4.00
N ALA A 35 -5.01 8.98 -3.49
CA ALA A 35 -5.43 7.75 -4.17
C ALA A 35 -6.96 7.70 -4.35
N ARG A 36 -7.72 8.11 -3.32
CA ARG A 36 -9.18 8.16 -3.39
C ARG A 36 -9.67 9.21 -4.39
N ALA A 37 -9.08 10.40 -4.36
CA ALA A 37 -9.43 11.47 -5.31
C ALA A 37 -9.13 11.06 -6.76
N TRP A 38 -8.00 10.40 -6.99
CA TRP A 38 -7.66 9.80 -8.29
C TRP A 38 -8.69 8.75 -8.70
N ALA A 39 -9.03 7.81 -7.83
CA ALA A 39 -9.98 6.75 -8.15
C ALA A 39 -11.38 7.29 -8.46
N ALA A 40 -11.85 8.28 -7.69
CA ALA A 40 -13.12 8.96 -7.94
C ALA A 40 -13.15 9.69 -9.31
N THR A 41 -12.02 10.26 -9.73
CA THR A 41 -11.90 10.92 -11.03
C THR A 41 -11.88 9.91 -12.18
N VAL A 42 -11.10 8.83 -12.05
CA VAL A 42 -10.82 7.90 -13.15
C VAL A 42 -11.87 6.79 -13.27
N ALA A 43 -12.59 6.48 -12.20
CA ALA A 43 -13.59 5.44 -12.12
C ALA A 43 -14.81 5.92 -11.30
N PRO A 44 -15.55 6.96 -11.76
CA PRO A 44 -16.64 7.54 -10.99
C PRO A 44 -17.75 6.54 -10.62
N ASP A 45 -18.00 5.54 -11.46
CA ASP A 45 -19.02 4.51 -11.23
C ASP A 45 -18.54 3.34 -10.36
N GLY A 46 -17.26 3.30 -10.00
CA GLY A 46 -16.66 2.20 -9.25
C GLY A 46 -15.31 2.52 -8.61
N PRO A 47 -15.19 3.62 -7.83
CA PRO A 47 -13.90 4.04 -7.28
C PRO A 47 -13.37 3.00 -6.28
N ASP A 48 -14.22 2.40 -5.47
CA ASP A 48 -13.82 1.37 -4.50
C ASP A 48 -13.29 0.11 -5.19
N LEU A 49 -13.90 -0.30 -6.32
CA LEU A 49 -13.40 -1.42 -7.11
C LEU A 49 -12.00 -1.12 -7.64
N LEU A 50 -11.75 0.11 -8.11
CA LEU A 50 -10.43 0.53 -8.57
C LEU A 50 -9.40 0.56 -7.42
N LEU A 51 -9.78 1.04 -6.23
CA LEU A 51 -8.92 1.02 -5.04
C LEU A 51 -8.58 -0.41 -4.59
N ASP A 52 -9.52 -1.34 -4.65
CA ASP A 52 -9.26 -2.75 -4.36
C ASP A 52 -8.33 -3.38 -5.39
N MET A 53 -8.52 -3.07 -6.67
CA MET A 53 -7.59 -3.52 -7.71
C MET A 53 -6.19 -2.96 -7.48
N LEU A 54 -6.08 -1.68 -7.08
CA LEU A 54 -4.82 -1.03 -6.73
C LEU A 54 -4.13 -1.73 -5.55
N ALA A 55 -4.90 -2.18 -4.56
CA ALA A 55 -4.38 -2.98 -3.47
C ALA A 55 -3.94 -4.37 -3.93
N ALA A 56 -4.76 -5.05 -4.72
CA ALA A 56 -4.51 -6.39 -5.23
C ALA A 56 -3.23 -6.45 -6.07
N THR A 57 -2.98 -5.47 -6.93
CA THR A 57 -1.81 -5.41 -7.82
C THR A 57 -0.55 -4.83 -7.16
N SER A 58 -0.61 -4.40 -5.89
CA SER A 58 0.49 -3.72 -5.17
C SER A 58 1.73 -4.58 -4.88
N ALA A 59 1.70 -5.88 -5.20
CA ALA A 59 2.82 -6.78 -4.93
C ALA A 59 3.99 -6.52 -5.90
N ARG A 60 5.13 -6.07 -5.36
CA ARG A 60 6.40 -5.88 -6.10
C ARG A 60 6.33 -4.90 -7.27
N ALA A 61 5.34 -4.02 -7.31
CA ALA A 61 5.16 -3.02 -8.35
C ALA A 61 5.67 -1.64 -7.89
N GLY A 62 6.29 -0.89 -8.81
CA GLY A 62 6.46 0.56 -8.65
C GLY A 62 5.11 1.27 -8.81
N ILE A 63 5.00 2.54 -8.42
CA ILE A 63 3.73 3.30 -8.40
C ILE A 63 3.06 3.28 -9.78
N ARG A 64 3.77 3.71 -10.84
CA ARG A 64 3.24 3.74 -12.22
C ARG A 64 2.85 2.34 -12.73
N GLY A 65 3.67 1.33 -12.46
CA GLY A 65 3.39 -0.06 -12.83
C GLY A 65 2.15 -0.61 -12.12
N ASN A 66 1.98 -0.27 -10.84
CA ASN A 66 0.80 -0.64 -10.06
C ASN A 66 -0.46 0.03 -10.61
N LEU A 67 -0.40 1.33 -10.90
CA LEU A 67 -1.54 2.07 -11.46
C LEU A 67 -2.01 1.51 -12.81
N ARG A 68 -1.07 1.23 -13.73
CA ARG A 68 -1.38 0.60 -15.02
C ARG A 68 -2.06 -0.77 -14.83
N ALA A 69 -1.52 -1.60 -13.94
CA ALA A 69 -2.08 -2.92 -13.67
C ALA A 69 -3.47 -2.84 -13.01
N ALA A 70 -3.63 -1.97 -12.01
CA ALA A 70 -4.88 -1.75 -11.30
C ALA A 70 -5.99 -1.27 -12.22
N PHE A 71 -5.72 -0.26 -13.04
CA PHE A 71 -6.70 0.29 -13.97
C PHE A 71 -7.07 -0.73 -15.06
N ARG A 72 -6.10 -1.50 -15.57
CA ARG A 72 -6.38 -2.60 -16.49
C ARG A 72 -7.28 -3.65 -15.85
N ALA A 73 -6.99 -4.08 -14.62
CA ALA A 73 -7.81 -5.05 -13.90
C ALA A 73 -9.24 -4.52 -13.66
N TYR A 74 -9.37 -3.25 -13.26
CA TYR A 74 -10.65 -2.56 -13.10
C TYR A 74 -11.46 -2.54 -14.41
N ARG A 75 -10.85 -2.16 -15.53
CA ARG A 75 -11.51 -2.12 -16.85
C ARG A 75 -12.00 -3.48 -17.33
N LEU A 76 -11.30 -4.55 -16.99
CA LEU A 76 -11.72 -5.91 -17.32
C LEU A 76 -12.87 -6.35 -16.42
N ALA A 77 -12.73 -6.18 -15.10
CA ALA A 77 -13.74 -6.58 -14.13
C ALA A 77 -15.07 -5.83 -14.33
N SER A 78 -15.03 -4.51 -14.58
CA SER A 78 -16.22 -3.69 -14.87
C SER A 78 -16.98 -4.13 -16.13
N ARG A 79 -16.33 -4.90 -17.01
CA ARG A 79 -16.92 -5.46 -18.24
C ARG A 79 -17.23 -6.96 -18.12
N GLY A 80 -17.06 -7.55 -16.95
CA GLY A 80 -17.19 -9.01 -16.75
C GLY A 80 -16.16 -9.84 -17.52
N LEU A 81 -15.03 -9.23 -17.92
CA LEU A 81 -13.98 -9.91 -18.67
C LEU A 81 -12.97 -10.61 -17.74
N PRO A 82 -12.32 -11.70 -18.20
CA PRO A 82 -11.30 -12.39 -17.42
C PRO A 82 -10.13 -11.48 -17.01
N THR A 83 -9.77 -11.52 -15.73
CA THR A 83 -8.68 -10.71 -15.15
C THR A 83 -7.38 -11.50 -14.92
N ALA A 84 -7.43 -12.83 -14.95
CA ALA A 84 -6.31 -13.71 -14.62
C ALA A 84 -5.20 -13.74 -15.69
N TRP A 85 -3.97 -14.04 -15.25
CA TRP A 85 -2.81 -14.22 -16.13
C TRP A 85 -3.04 -15.32 -17.17
N GLY A 86 -2.52 -15.12 -18.39
CA GLY A 86 -2.72 -16.02 -19.53
C GLY A 86 -3.98 -15.73 -20.34
N ALA A 87 -4.92 -14.93 -19.84
CA ALA A 87 -5.96 -14.35 -20.67
C ALA A 87 -5.35 -13.35 -21.67
N PRO A 88 -5.92 -13.16 -22.88
CA PRO A 88 -5.43 -12.21 -23.87
C PRO A 88 -5.22 -10.80 -23.30
N TYR A 89 -5.96 -10.47 -22.24
CA TYR A 89 -5.92 -9.17 -21.58
C TYR A 89 -5.60 -9.22 -20.07
N GLY A 90 -5.19 -10.36 -19.50
CA GLY A 90 -4.99 -10.54 -18.05
C GLY A 90 -3.90 -9.66 -17.40
N VAL A 91 -3.88 -9.61 -16.07
CA VAL A 91 -2.83 -8.90 -15.30
C VAL A 91 -1.78 -9.85 -14.69
N PRO A 92 -0.47 -9.50 -14.70
CA PRO A 92 0.61 -10.37 -14.19
C PRO A 92 0.69 -10.52 -12.68
N PHE A 93 0.06 -9.62 -11.94
CA PHE A 93 0.38 -9.41 -10.53
C PHE A 93 -0.71 -9.98 -9.65
N ASN A 94 -0.32 -10.88 -8.73
CA ASN A 94 -1.17 -11.36 -7.64
C ASN A 94 -2.58 -11.77 -8.13
N THR A 95 -2.60 -12.63 -9.16
CA THR A 95 -3.81 -13.01 -9.90
C THR A 95 -4.93 -13.54 -9.01
N SER A 96 -4.59 -14.21 -7.91
CA SER A 96 -5.57 -14.68 -6.92
C SER A 96 -6.30 -13.54 -6.23
N SER A 97 -5.59 -12.49 -5.79
CA SER A 97 -6.22 -11.31 -5.16
C SER A 97 -7.06 -10.54 -6.18
N VAL A 98 -6.55 -10.39 -7.41
CA VAL A 98 -7.30 -9.74 -8.50
C VAL A 98 -8.58 -10.51 -8.83
N ALA A 99 -8.50 -11.84 -8.95
CA ALA A 99 -9.66 -12.69 -9.22
C ALA A 99 -10.70 -12.61 -8.08
N ARG A 100 -10.24 -12.55 -6.82
CA ARG A 100 -11.15 -12.35 -5.67
C ARG A 100 -11.92 -11.04 -5.78
N VAL A 101 -11.23 -9.92 -6.02
CA VAL A 101 -11.88 -8.61 -6.16
C VAL A 101 -12.86 -8.63 -7.34
N ALA A 102 -12.46 -9.19 -8.49
CA ALA A 102 -13.33 -9.31 -9.65
C ALA A 102 -14.60 -10.15 -9.38
N ALA A 103 -14.52 -11.12 -8.47
CA ALA A 103 -15.65 -11.93 -8.02
C ALA A 103 -16.45 -11.30 -6.86
N GLY A 104 -16.16 -10.05 -6.47
CA GLY A 104 -16.80 -9.39 -5.33
C GLY A 104 -16.41 -9.97 -3.97
N LEU A 105 -15.34 -10.76 -3.90
CA LEU A 105 -14.86 -11.37 -2.67
C LEU A 105 -13.86 -10.44 -1.96
N PRO A 106 -13.85 -10.42 -0.61
CA PRO A 106 -12.97 -9.54 0.15
C PRO A 106 -11.50 -9.90 -0.07
N LEU A 107 -10.64 -8.89 -0.08
CA LEU A 107 -9.19 -9.05 -0.04
C LEU A 107 -8.75 -9.64 1.30
N THR A 108 -7.76 -10.53 1.27
CA THR A 108 -7.23 -11.21 2.45
C THR A 108 -5.72 -11.08 2.56
N GLY A 109 -5.18 -11.52 3.71
CA GLY A 109 -3.74 -11.56 3.98
C GLY A 109 -3.20 -10.33 4.69
N ALA A 110 -2.06 -10.51 5.34
CA ALA A 110 -1.46 -9.53 6.28
C ALA A 110 -0.98 -8.21 5.65
N LYS A 111 -0.99 -8.10 4.32
CA LYS A 111 -0.63 -6.88 3.59
C LYS A 111 -1.81 -6.32 2.79
N VAL A 112 -2.37 -7.12 1.89
CA VAL A 112 -3.28 -6.62 0.85
C VAL A 112 -4.60 -6.12 1.44
N GLY A 113 -5.17 -6.85 2.41
CA GLY A 113 -6.39 -6.44 3.11
C GLY A 113 -6.24 -5.09 3.83
N PRO A 114 -5.28 -4.94 4.76
CA PRO A 114 -5.04 -3.66 5.43
C PRO A 114 -4.67 -2.51 4.47
N PHE A 115 -3.98 -2.79 3.36
CA PHE A 115 -3.67 -1.76 2.37
C PHE A 115 -4.93 -1.27 1.64
N ALA A 116 -5.85 -2.18 1.30
CA ALA A 116 -7.15 -1.83 0.76
C ALA A 116 -7.99 -1.01 1.75
N ALA A 117 -7.98 -1.39 3.04
CA ALA A 117 -8.65 -0.62 4.09
C ALA A 117 -8.11 0.81 4.21
N ALA A 118 -6.79 0.98 4.20
CA ALA A 118 -6.15 2.30 4.23
C ALA A 118 -6.51 3.14 2.99
N LEU A 119 -6.51 2.52 1.80
CA LEU A 119 -6.95 3.17 0.56
C LEU A 119 -8.40 3.65 0.66
N ARG A 120 -9.30 2.82 1.20
CA ARG A 120 -10.71 3.16 1.46
C ARG A 120 -10.93 4.15 2.61
N GLY A 121 -9.86 4.59 3.27
CA GLY A 121 -9.92 5.67 4.26
C GLY A 121 -9.98 5.23 5.71
N ASP A 122 -9.70 3.96 6.05
CA ASP A 122 -9.47 3.56 7.43
C ASP A 122 -8.14 4.16 7.95
N PRO A 123 -8.17 5.13 8.87
CA PRO A 123 -6.95 5.76 9.39
C PRO A 123 -6.14 4.81 10.27
N ALA A 124 -6.78 3.78 10.84
CA ALA A 124 -6.16 2.83 11.75
C ALA A 124 -5.55 1.62 11.03
N ALA A 125 -5.77 1.47 9.73
CA ALA A 125 -5.24 0.37 8.94
C ALA A 125 -3.71 0.44 8.80
N VAL A 126 -3.05 -0.70 9.01
CA VAL A 126 -1.58 -0.83 8.91
C VAL A 126 -1.23 -2.02 8.02
N ALA A 127 -0.57 -1.76 6.89
CA ALA A 127 -0.09 -2.74 5.93
C ALA A 127 1.42 -2.90 6.04
N ILE A 128 1.86 -4.07 6.50
CA ILE A 128 3.29 -4.38 6.65
C ILE A 128 3.79 -5.06 5.38
N ASP A 129 4.43 -4.28 4.51
CA ASP A 129 5.16 -4.77 3.34
C ASP A 129 6.67 -4.90 3.60
N VAL A 130 7.44 -5.21 2.55
CA VAL A 130 8.89 -5.36 2.64
C VAL A 130 9.60 -4.07 3.05
N TRP A 131 9.10 -2.89 2.67
CA TRP A 131 9.72 -1.61 3.01
C TRP A 131 9.47 -1.26 4.47
N MET A 132 8.26 -1.51 4.98
CA MET A 132 7.96 -1.36 6.40
C MET A 132 8.79 -2.32 7.27
N ALA A 133 8.99 -3.56 6.80
CA ALA A 133 9.87 -4.51 7.47
C ALA A 133 11.33 -4.01 7.52
N ARG A 134 11.85 -3.51 6.39
CA ARG A 134 13.20 -2.93 6.30
C ARG A 134 13.37 -1.72 7.21
N ALA A 135 12.39 -0.80 7.23
CA ALA A 135 12.41 0.37 8.11
C ALA A 135 12.48 -0.01 9.60
N ALA A 136 11.84 -1.12 10.00
CA ALA A 136 11.95 -1.67 11.36
C ALA A 136 13.31 -2.36 11.65
N GLY A 137 14.09 -2.65 10.61
CA GLY A 137 15.36 -3.37 10.64
C GLY A 137 15.21 -4.88 10.52
N TYR A 138 14.11 -5.37 9.94
CA TYR A 138 13.93 -6.77 9.62
C TYR A 138 14.26 -7.06 8.15
N ARG A 139 14.49 -8.33 7.85
CA ARG A 139 14.71 -8.84 6.49
C ARG A 139 13.41 -8.81 5.66
N ASP A 140 13.57 -9.02 4.36
CA ASP A 140 12.45 -9.28 3.47
C ASP A 140 11.70 -10.55 3.91
N GLY A 141 10.38 -10.48 3.88
CA GLY A 141 9.51 -11.57 4.35
C GLY A 141 9.57 -11.74 5.88
N PRO A 142 9.13 -10.74 6.66
CA PRO A 142 9.05 -10.88 8.11
C PRO A 142 8.13 -12.04 8.49
N THR A 143 8.38 -12.66 9.64
CA THR A 143 7.47 -13.60 10.30
C THR A 143 6.20 -12.89 10.77
N GLU A 144 5.17 -13.66 11.11
CA GLU A 144 3.92 -13.09 11.65
C GLU A 144 4.16 -12.31 12.94
N ARG A 145 5.06 -12.83 13.77
CA ARG A 145 5.48 -12.16 14.99
C ARG A 145 6.15 -10.81 14.72
N GLU A 146 7.09 -10.77 13.77
CA GLU A 146 7.76 -9.53 13.40
C GLU A 146 6.76 -8.53 12.82
N ARG A 147 5.83 -8.98 11.96
CA ARG A 147 4.73 -8.11 11.47
C ARG A 147 3.94 -7.48 12.60
N SER A 148 3.52 -8.27 13.60
CA SER A 148 2.79 -7.76 14.77
C SER A 148 3.59 -6.71 15.54
N LEU A 149 4.90 -6.92 15.71
CA LEU A 149 5.78 -5.93 16.36
C LEU A 149 5.93 -4.65 15.54
N VAL A 150 6.02 -4.76 14.21
CA VAL A 150 6.08 -3.58 13.32
C VAL A 150 4.77 -2.81 13.35
N GLU A 151 3.63 -3.50 13.28
CA GLU A 151 2.31 -2.87 13.38
C GLU A 151 2.16 -2.11 14.70
N GLU A 152 2.49 -2.75 15.82
CA GLU A 152 2.45 -2.11 17.14
C GLU A 152 3.38 -0.89 17.20
N GLY A 153 4.59 -1.01 16.63
CA GLY A 153 5.56 0.08 16.51
C GLY A 153 5.05 1.26 15.67
N VAL A 154 4.37 1.00 14.54
CA VAL A 154 3.72 2.03 13.71
C VAL A 154 2.66 2.77 14.53
N ARG A 155 1.80 2.04 15.26
CA ARG A 155 0.77 2.65 16.10
C ARG A 155 1.35 3.52 17.22
N VAL A 156 2.45 3.09 17.85
CA VAL A 156 3.16 3.90 18.86
C VAL A 156 3.78 5.14 18.22
N ALA A 157 4.42 5.01 17.05
CA ALA A 157 5.00 6.14 16.33
C ALA A 157 3.93 7.16 15.93
N ALA A 158 2.80 6.70 15.40
CA ALA A 158 1.66 7.52 15.00
C ALA A 158 1.14 8.37 16.17
N ARG A 159 0.95 7.76 17.35
CA ARG A 159 0.54 8.50 18.57
C ARG A 159 1.53 9.58 18.97
N ARG A 160 2.84 9.37 18.78
CA ARG A 160 3.87 10.36 19.10
C ARG A 160 3.94 11.52 18.10
N LEU A 161 3.59 11.25 16.85
CA LEU A 161 3.54 12.25 15.79
C LEU A 161 2.23 13.03 15.76
N GLY A 162 1.18 12.53 16.42
CA GLY A 162 -0.18 13.04 16.25
C GLY A 162 -0.78 12.74 14.88
N TRP A 163 -0.28 11.69 14.20
CA TRP A 163 -0.77 11.26 12.88
C TRP A 163 -1.57 9.97 13.03
N SER A 164 -2.34 9.63 12.00
CA SER A 164 -2.94 8.30 11.90
C SER A 164 -1.87 7.23 11.58
N PRO A 165 -2.09 5.96 11.97
CA PRO A 165 -1.25 4.85 11.53
C PRO A 165 -1.08 4.77 10.01
N ALA A 166 -2.15 5.02 9.24
CA ALA A 166 -2.12 5.05 7.79
C ALA A 166 -1.19 6.16 7.26
N GLU A 167 -1.31 7.39 7.74
CA GLU A 167 -0.41 8.48 7.37
C GLU A 167 1.06 8.17 7.74
N THR A 168 1.27 7.60 8.93
CA THR A 168 2.60 7.28 9.45
C THR A 168 3.30 6.22 8.61
N GLN A 169 2.59 5.15 8.23
CA GLN A 169 3.18 4.13 7.35
C GLN A 169 3.45 4.66 5.94
N ALA A 170 2.60 5.53 5.40
CA ALA A 170 2.79 6.10 4.06
C ALA A 170 4.07 6.94 4.01
N ALA A 171 4.25 7.81 5.00
CA ALA A 171 5.47 8.62 5.16
C ALA A 171 6.71 7.75 5.36
N CYS A 172 6.65 6.76 6.27
CA CYS A 172 7.76 5.84 6.51
C CYS A 172 8.14 5.04 5.25
N TRP A 173 7.16 4.52 4.52
CA TRP A 173 7.35 3.79 3.28
C TRP A 173 8.01 4.65 2.21
N ALA A 174 7.55 5.90 2.07
CA ALA A 174 8.11 6.83 1.09
C ALA A 174 9.57 7.14 1.37
N ALA A 175 9.90 7.45 2.63
CA ALA A 175 11.27 7.70 3.07
C ALA A 175 12.19 6.48 2.85
N GLU A 176 11.74 5.28 3.24
CA GLU A 176 12.53 4.06 3.10
C GLU A 176 12.80 3.72 1.62
N ARG A 177 11.83 3.95 0.74
CA ARG A 177 12.03 3.79 -0.70
C ARG A 177 13.01 4.81 -1.28
N ARG A 178 12.95 6.08 -0.86
CA ARG A 178 13.92 7.11 -1.28
C ARG A 178 15.32 6.79 -0.82
N ALA A 179 15.48 6.35 0.43
CA ALA A 179 16.76 5.91 0.97
C ALA A 179 17.38 4.74 0.17
N ALA A 180 16.54 3.91 -0.45
CA ALA A 180 16.97 2.84 -1.35
C ALA A 180 17.13 3.26 -2.84
N GLY A 181 17.14 4.57 -3.14
CA GLY A 181 17.28 5.10 -4.50
C GLY A 181 16.08 4.84 -5.40
N ARG A 182 14.88 4.63 -4.83
CA ARG A 182 13.64 4.38 -5.59
C ARG A 182 12.73 5.59 -5.54
N THR A 183 12.09 5.89 -6.67
CA THR A 183 11.06 6.94 -6.75
C THR A 183 9.88 6.60 -5.83
N ALA A 184 9.58 7.52 -4.91
CA ALA A 184 8.53 7.36 -3.91
C ALA A 184 7.61 8.60 -3.81
N SER A 185 7.74 9.57 -4.72
CA SER A 185 7.23 10.94 -4.55
C SER A 185 6.41 11.47 -5.74
N GLU A 186 5.91 10.63 -6.63
CA GLU A 186 4.89 11.08 -7.58
C GLU A 186 3.54 11.00 -6.87
N SER A 187 2.78 12.10 -6.86
CA SER A 187 1.36 12.04 -6.51
C SER A 187 0.64 11.09 -7.48
N TYR A 188 -0.45 10.47 -7.03
CA TYR A 188 -1.22 9.56 -7.88
C TYR A 188 -1.70 10.25 -9.16
N ALA A 189 -2.12 11.52 -9.07
CA ALA A 189 -2.54 12.31 -10.22
C ALA A 189 -1.40 12.56 -11.22
N GLN A 190 -0.20 12.92 -10.77
CA GLN A 190 0.96 13.12 -11.66
C GLN A 190 1.39 11.82 -12.33
N ALA A 191 1.48 10.74 -11.54
CA ALA A 191 1.83 9.42 -12.06
C ALA A 191 0.81 8.97 -13.11
N TRP A 192 -0.49 9.23 -12.88
CA TRP A 192 -1.56 8.91 -13.81
C TRP A 192 -1.53 9.75 -15.08
N ALA A 193 -1.41 11.07 -14.97
CA ALA A 193 -1.34 11.97 -16.13
C ALA A 193 -0.17 11.58 -17.05
N SER A 194 0.98 11.21 -16.49
CA SER A 194 2.10 10.69 -17.29
C SER A 194 1.79 9.34 -17.96
N ILE A 195 0.99 8.47 -17.33
CA ILE A 195 0.55 7.21 -17.96
C ILE A 195 -0.40 7.47 -19.13
N GLU A 196 -1.30 8.44 -19.00
CA GLU A 196 -2.26 8.80 -20.07
C GLU A 196 -1.53 9.39 -21.27
N SER A 197 -0.61 10.34 -21.05
CA SER A 197 0.19 10.93 -22.14
C SER A 197 0.99 9.88 -22.92
N ASP A 198 1.60 8.91 -22.23
CA ASP A 198 2.34 7.80 -22.86
C ASP A 198 1.44 6.89 -23.71
N ALA A 199 0.14 6.81 -23.42
CA ALA A 199 -0.78 5.94 -24.15
C ALA A 199 -1.37 6.60 -25.41
N THR A 200 -1.26 7.93 -25.52
CA THR A 200 -1.73 8.74 -26.65
C THR A 200 -0.63 9.16 -27.63
N ALA A 201 0.63 8.90 -27.28
CA ALA A 201 1.82 9.14 -28.12
C ALA A 201 2.17 7.89 -28.95
#